data_AF-A0A4P5Y8T5-F1
#
_entry.id   AF-A0A4P5Y8T5-F1
#
_cell.length_a   1.000
_cell.length_b   1.000
_cell.length_c   1.000
_cell.angle_alpha   90.00
_cell.angle_beta   90.00
_cell.angle_gamma   90.00
#
_symmetry.space_group_name_H-M   'P 1'
#
loop_
_entity.id
_entity.type
_entity.pdbx_description
1 polymer ?
#
loop_
_entity_poly.entity_id
_entity_poly.type
_entity_poly.pdbx_seq_one_letter_code
_entity_poly.pdbx_strand_id
1 'polypeptide(L)'
;MATSRNYSPYQDKIIKRFYDNRESIDQTRLSDLAAELYLAEGKKRERLWKQAGEVMERLGVPQSRLDHVLKSADPAILAEVVQDVINGHIQPPPKKKPGTP
;
A
#
# COMPACT_ATOMS: atom_id res chain seq x y z
N MET A 1 13.71 1.10 -34.47
CA MET A 1 14.87 0.80 -33.59
C MET A 1 14.45 1.08 -32.15
N ALA A 2 14.17 0.05 -31.35
CA ALA A 2 13.79 0.21 -29.95
C ALA A 2 15.03 -0.01 -29.07
N THR A 3 15.39 1.00 -28.28
CA THR A 3 16.52 1.00 -27.37
C THR A 3 16.18 0.23 -26.10
N SER A 4 16.60 -1.03 -26.04
CA SER A 4 16.57 -1.87 -24.84
C SER A 4 17.37 -1.20 -23.72
N ARG A 5 16.70 -0.59 -22.74
CA ARG A 5 17.36 -0.13 -21.51
C ARG A 5 17.73 -1.35 -20.68
N ASN A 6 18.92 -1.88 -20.95
CA ASN A 6 19.58 -2.86 -20.10
C ASN A 6 19.97 -2.17 -18.79
N TYR A 7 19.12 -2.30 -17.77
CA TYR A 7 19.50 -1.90 -16.42
C TYR A 7 20.64 -2.84 -15.97
N SER A 8 21.79 -2.26 -15.63
CA SER A 8 22.88 -3.01 -15.00
C SER A 8 22.37 -3.67 -13.71
N PRO A 9 22.91 -4.83 -13.28
CA PRO A 9 22.55 -5.47 -12.01
C PRO A 9 22.58 -4.51 -10.80
N TYR A 10 23.40 -3.46 -10.88
CA TYR A 10 23.46 -2.37 -9.91
C TYR A 10 22.23 -1.44 -9.95
N GLN A 11 21.75 -1.07 -11.15
CA GLN A 11 20.56 -0.24 -11.33
C GLN A 11 19.29 -0.98 -10.88
N ASP A 12 19.18 -2.28 -11.18
CA ASP A 12 18.08 -3.13 -10.70
C ASP A 12 18.03 -3.20 -9.17
N LYS A 13 19.19 -3.27 -8.50
CA LYS A 13 19.28 -3.31 -7.03
C LYS A 13 18.83 -2.00 -6.39
N ILE A 14 19.16 -0.85 -7.00
CA ILE A 14 18.71 0.47 -6.53
C ILE A 14 17.20 0.62 -6.74
N ILE A 15 16.69 0.21 -7.90
CA ILE A 15 15.26 0.26 -8.22
C ILE A 15 14.47 -0.61 -7.22
N LYS A 16 14.93 -1.85 -6.95
CA LYS A 16 14.32 -2.72 -5.93
C LYS A 16 14.34 -2.08 -4.55
N ARG A 17 15.49 -1.61 -4.06
CA ARG A 17 15.58 -0.92 -2.75
C ARG A 17 14.67 0.30 -2.64
N PHE A 18 14.52 1.07 -3.71
CA PHE A 18 13.63 2.22 -3.73
C PHE A 18 12.16 1.80 -3.53
N TYR A 19 11.73 0.69 -4.12
CA TYR A 19 10.39 0.16 -3.93
C TYR A 19 10.20 -0.57 -2.61
N ASP A 20 11.19 -1.34 -2.14
CA ASP A 20 11.18 -2.00 -0.83
C ASP A 20 11.05 -0.96 0.31
N ASN A 21 11.80 0.14 0.21
CA ASN A 21 11.66 1.26 1.16
C ASN A 21 10.30 1.94 1.06
N ARG A 22 9.74 2.09 -0.15
CA ARG A 22 8.43 2.70 -0.33
C ARG A 22 7.31 1.85 0.27
N GLU A 23 7.39 0.54 0.12
CA GLU A 23 6.45 -0.39 0.75
C GLU A 23 6.51 -0.28 2.28
N SER A 24 7.71 -0.31 2.86
CA SER A 24 7.91 -0.13 4.31
C SER A 24 7.33 1.21 4.83
N ILE A 25 7.47 2.29 4.06
CA ILE A 25 6.87 3.60 4.38
C ILE A 25 5.34 3.51 4.35
N ASP A 26 4.77 2.88 3.33
CA ASP A 26 3.32 2.77 3.18
C ASP A 26 2.71 1.84 4.25
N GLN A 27 3.41 0.78 4.67
CA GLN A 27 3.03 -0.08 5.80
C GLN A 27 2.97 0.70 7.12
N THR A 28 4.02 1.49 7.39
CA THR A 28 4.09 2.36 8.57
C THR A 28 2.95 3.38 8.54
N ARG A 29 2.75 4.03 7.39
CA ARG A 29 1.69 5.03 7.23
C ARG A 29 0.29 4.44 7.43
N LEU A 30 0.04 3.22 6.94
CA LEU A 30 -1.24 2.55 7.16
C LEU A 30 -1.50 2.27 8.65
N SER A 31 -0.45 1.89 9.38
CA SER A 31 -0.51 1.67 10.83
C SER A 31 -0.84 2.95 11.59
N ASP A 32 -0.19 4.06 11.23
CA ASP A 32 -0.46 5.38 11.79
C ASP A 32 -1.90 5.82 11.53
N LEU A 33 -2.38 5.64 10.29
CA LEU A 33 -3.75 5.99 9.91
C LEU A 33 -4.79 5.20 10.71
N ALA A 34 -4.55 3.90 10.96
CA ALA A 34 -5.42 3.09 11.79
C ALA A 34 -5.51 3.64 13.23
N ALA A 35 -4.38 4.01 13.83
CA ALA A 35 -4.35 4.62 15.16
C ALA A 35 -5.02 6.00 15.18
N GLU A 36 -4.73 6.87 14.20
CA GLU A 36 -5.36 8.19 14.08
C GLU A 36 -6.88 8.10 13.92
N LEU A 37 -7.38 7.08 13.19
CA LEU A 37 -8.80 6.85 12.95
C LEU A 37 -9.57 6.44 14.21
N TYR A 38 -8.94 5.88 15.24
CA TYR A 38 -9.60 5.65 16.52
C TYR A 38 -9.97 6.94 17.27
N LEU A 39 -9.22 8.02 17.02
CA LEU A 39 -9.36 9.29 17.73
C LEU A 39 -10.01 10.38 16.87
N ALA A 40 -10.18 10.14 15.57
CA ALA A 40 -10.66 11.14 14.63
C ALA A 40 -12.16 11.06 14.40
N GLU A 41 -12.77 12.25 14.32
CA GLU A 41 -14.20 12.44 14.07
C GLU A 41 -14.43 13.46 12.94
N GLY A 42 -15.67 13.50 12.44
CA GLY A 42 -16.14 14.45 11.43
C GLY A 42 -15.26 14.49 10.17
N LYS A 43 -15.02 15.70 9.66
CA LYS A 43 -14.26 15.93 8.42
C LYS A 43 -12.83 15.40 8.47
N LYS A 44 -12.21 15.31 9.66
CA LYS A 44 -10.86 14.74 9.81
C LYS A 44 -10.91 13.23 9.54
N ARG A 45 -11.91 12.53 10.11
CA ARG A 45 -12.10 11.09 9.93
C ARG A 45 -12.28 10.73 8.44
N GLU A 46 -13.09 11.48 7.71
CA GLU A 46 -13.31 11.28 6.27
C GLU A 46 -12.01 11.39 5.46
N ARG A 47 -11.18 12.40 5.78
CA ARG A 47 -9.87 12.59 5.11
C ARG A 47 -8.92 11.45 5.40
N LEU A 48 -8.90 10.95 6.64
CA LEU A 48 -8.06 9.82 7.02
C LEU A 48 -8.51 8.52 6.34
N TRP A 49 -9.82 8.27 6.21
CA TRP A 49 -10.33 7.13 5.46
C TRP A 49 -9.96 7.18 3.98
N LYS A 50 -10.03 8.37 3.36
CA LYS A 50 -9.56 8.56 1.99
C LYS A 50 -8.08 8.23 1.84
N GLN A 51 -7.24 8.74 2.75
CA GLN A 51 -5.81 8.41 2.77
C GLN A 51 -5.55 6.92 3.00
N ALA A 52 -6.31 6.27 3.89
CA ALA A 52 -6.19 4.84 4.13
C ALA A 52 -6.51 4.03 2.87
N GLY A 53 -7.55 4.41 2.12
CA GLY A 53 -7.86 3.82 0.81
C GLY A 53 -6.68 3.92 -0.16
N GLU A 54 -6.14 5.13 -0.36
CA GLU A 54 -5.00 5.38 -1.26
C GLU A 54 -3.73 4.61 -0.84
N VAL A 55 -3.50 4.41 0.46
CA VAL A 55 -2.36 3.62 0.96
C VAL A 55 -2.61 2.13 0.74
N MET A 56 -3.80 1.61 1.04
CA MET A 56 -4.20 0.22 0.81
C MET A 56 -4.06 -0.17 -0.67
N GLU A 57 -4.50 0.69 -1.60
CA GLU A 57 -4.32 0.45 -3.04
C GLU A 57 -2.85 0.34 -3.44
N ARG A 58 -1.99 1.21 -2.88
CA ARG A 58 -0.54 1.20 -3.18
C ARG A 58 0.18 -0.03 -2.64
N LEU A 59 -0.27 -0.53 -1.48
CA LEU A 59 0.14 -1.81 -0.89
C LEU A 59 -0.49 -3.02 -1.60
N GLY A 60 -1.40 -2.79 -2.55
CA GLY A 60 -2.04 -3.82 -3.35
C GLY A 60 -3.05 -4.68 -2.57
N VAL A 61 -3.68 -4.10 -1.55
CA VAL A 61 -4.84 -4.70 -0.90
C VAL A 61 -5.92 -4.96 -1.96
N PRO A 62 -6.52 -6.17 -2.01
CA PRO A 62 -7.57 -6.46 -2.98
C PRO A 62 -8.75 -5.51 -2.86
N GLN A 63 -9.33 -5.10 -3.99
CA GLN A 63 -10.46 -4.16 -4.03
C GLN A 63 -11.64 -4.61 -3.15
N SER A 64 -11.93 -5.91 -3.11
CA SER A 64 -13.00 -6.46 -2.26
C SER A 64 -12.77 -6.21 -0.77
N ARG A 65 -11.51 -6.28 -0.30
CA ARG A 65 -11.15 -5.99 1.09
C ARG A 65 -11.17 -4.49 1.35
N LEU A 66 -10.71 -3.68 0.41
CA LEU A 66 -10.76 -2.23 0.49
C LEU A 66 -12.20 -1.72 0.60
N ASP A 67 -13.10 -2.21 -0.27
CA ASP A 67 -14.52 -1.84 -0.25
C ASP A 67 -15.17 -2.26 1.07
N HIS A 68 -14.84 -3.44 1.59
CA HIS A 68 -15.32 -3.89 2.89
C HIS A 68 -14.88 -2.96 4.03
N VAL A 69 -13.60 -2.61 4.07
CA VAL A 69 -13.02 -1.69 5.06
C VAL A 69 -13.68 -0.32 4.97
N LEU A 70 -13.75 0.29 3.78
CA LEU A 70 -14.35 1.62 3.61
C LEU A 70 -15.85 1.64 3.92
N LYS A 71 -16.58 0.57 3.56
CA LYS A 71 -18.02 0.45 3.86
C LYS A 71 -18.28 0.27 5.35
N SER A 72 -17.45 -0.50 6.04
CA SER A 72 -17.54 -0.65 7.50
C SER A 72 -17.16 0.61 8.25
N ALA A 73 -16.24 1.42 7.70
CA ALA A 73 -15.67 2.60 8.35
C ALA A 73 -15.18 2.33 9.79
N ASP A 74 -14.74 1.08 10.04
CA ASP A 74 -14.31 0.57 11.34
C ASP A 74 -12.76 0.51 11.40
N PRO A 75 -12.11 1.28 12.29
CA PRO A 75 -10.66 1.25 12.46
C PRO A 75 -10.13 -0.13 12.88
N ALA A 76 -10.94 -0.98 13.53
CA ALA A 76 -10.53 -2.33 13.91
C ALA A 76 -10.30 -3.22 12.67
N ILE A 77 -11.18 -3.12 11.67
CA ILE A 77 -11.04 -3.87 10.42
C ILE A 77 -9.82 -3.37 9.62
N LEU A 78 -9.53 -2.07 9.67
CA LEU A 78 -8.30 -1.52 9.09
C LEU A 78 -7.04 -2.06 9.81
N ALA A 79 -7.08 -2.19 11.14
CA ALA A 79 -5.97 -2.76 11.91
C ALA A 79 -5.69 -4.23 11.56
N GLU A 80 -6.72 -5.02 11.24
CA GLU A 80 -6.53 -6.37 10.69
C GLU A 80 -5.79 -6.33 9.36
N VAL A 81 -6.17 -5.42 8.45
CA VAL A 81 -5.48 -5.25 7.16
C VAL A 81 -4.02 -4.86 7.36
N VAL A 82 -3.72 -3.97 8.33
CA VAL A 82 -2.34 -3.62 8.70
C VAL A 82 -1.55 -4.86 9.10
N GLN A 83 -2.12 -5.73 9.94
CA GLN A 83 -1.46 -6.98 10.34
C GLN A 83 -1.23 -7.92 9.15
N ASP A 84 -2.20 -8.07 8.27
CA ASP A 84 -2.06 -8.89 7.06
C ASP A 84 -0.96 -8.38 6.12
N VAL A 85 -0.83 -7.06 5.98
CA VAL A 85 0.25 -6.46 5.19
C VAL A 85 1.62 -6.69 5.87
N ILE A 86 1.74 -6.44 7.18
CA ILE A 86 3.01 -6.61 7.92
C ILE A 86 3.45 -8.09 7.91
N ASN A 87 2.51 -9.02 8.05
CA ASN A 87 2.78 -10.46 7.99
C ASN A 87 3.02 -10.97 6.56
N GLY A 88 2.91 -10.10 5.55
CA GLY A 88 3.13 -10.44 4.15
C GLY A 88 2.03 -11.31 3.54
N HIS A 89 0.86 -11.39 4.17
CA HIS A 89 -0.34 -12.03 3.60
C HIS A 89 -0.91 -11.21 2.44
N ILE A 90 -0.76 -9.88 2.53
CA ILE A 90 -1.07 -8.95 1.44
C ILE A 90 0.25 -8.40 0.93
N GLN A 91 0.63 -8.86 -0.26
CA GLN A 91 1.74 -8.28 -1.01
C GLN A 91 1.17 -7.64 -2.26
N PRO A 92 1.68 -6.46 -2.66
CA PRO A 92 1.29 -5.88 -3.91
C PRO A 92 1.57 -6.90 -5.02
N PRO A 93 0.62 -7.13 -5.95
CA PRO A 93 0.86 -8.03 -7.05
C PRO A 93 2.16 -7.60 -7.74
N PRO A 94 3.05 -8.53 -8.14
CA PRO A 94 4.29 -8.18 -8.80
C PRO A 94 3.92 -7.32 -10.00
N LYS A 95 4.18 -6.01 -9.90
CA LYS A 95 3.82 -5.06 -10.96
C LYS A 95 4.49 -5.58 -12.22
N LYS A 96 3.68 -5.90 -13.25
CA LYS A 96 4.19 -6.32 -14.57
C LYS A 96 5.36 -5.40 -14.90
N LYS A 97 6.57 -5.97 -15.01
CA LYS A 97 7.74 -5.23 -15.47
C LYS A 97 7.31 -4.45 -16.71
N PRO A 98 7.60 -3.14 -16.81
CA PRO A 98 7.25 -2.39 -18.01
C PRO A 98 7.91 -3.08 -19.20
N GLY A 99 7.09 -3.70 -20.07
CA GLY A 99 7.45 -4.27 -21.35
C GLY A 99 8.52 -5.37 -21.32
N THR A 100 8.10 -6.64 -21.26
CA THR A 100 8.81 -7.67 -22.03
C THR A 100 8.18 -7.64 -23.43
N PRO A 101 8.90 -7.17 -24.47
CA PRO A 101 8.58 -7.56 -25.84
C PRO A 101 8.89 -9.06 -26.04
#